data_AF-A0A136JRQ1-F1
#
_entry.id   AF-A0A136JRQ1-F1
#
_cell.length_a   1.000
_cell.length_b   1.000
_cell.length_c   1.000
_cell.angle_alpha   90.00
_cell.angle_beta   90.00
_cell.angle_gamma   90.00
#
_symmetry.space_group_name_H-M   'P 1'
#
loop_
_entity.id
_entity.type
_entity.pdbx_description
1 polymer ?
#
loop_
_entity_poly.entity_id
_entity_poly.type
_entity_poly.pdbx_seq_one_letter_code
_entity_poly.pdbx_strand_id
1 'polypeptide(L)'
;MKFLTLFALIALLPTTASAQSLQTLIPGIIGFIDTVLIPFLLGLTFLIFVYSAVKYFVIEGDNEKGQEKAKSLALYGVLAFVFVIIFFGLVKIVTLTTGLESTKPVCPDYLKEKGECKSPPPIPGKKPPVPDGFVN
;
A
#
# COMPACT_ATOMS: atom_id res chain seq x y z
N MET A 1 -15.26 -23.54 4.19
CA MET A 1 -14.49 -24.02 5.36
C MET A 1 -12.96 -24.07 5.14
N LYS A 2 -12.45 -24.38 3.94
CA LYS A 2 -11.00 -24.33 3.61
C LYS A 2 -10.36 -22.93 3.56
N PHE A 3 -11.14 -21.88 3.32
CA PHE A 3 -10.63 -20.49 3.37
C PHE A 3 -10.38 -20.01 4.81
N LEU A 4 -11.11 -20.55 5.79
CA LEU A 4 -10.92 -20.22 7.20
C LEU A 4 -9.61 -20.81 7.73
N THR A 5 -9.25 -22.02 7.28
CA THR A 5 -7.97 -22.65 7.58
C THR A 5 -6.79 -21.97 6.87
N LEU A 6 -7.00 -21.42 5.67
CA LEU A 6 -5.96 -20.65 4.97
C LEU A 6 -5.67 -19.31 5.67
N PHE A 7 -6.72 -18.64 6.15
CA PHE A 7 -6.62 -17.38 6.89
C PHE A 7 -5.98 -17.60 8.27
N ALA A 8 -6.30 -18.71 8.95
CA ALA A 8 -5.68 -19.10 10.21
C ALA A 8 -4.21 -19.52 10.05
N LEU A 9 -3.84 -20.18 8.96
CA LEU A 9 -2.44 -20.53 8.67
C LEU A 9 -1.61 -19.29 8.34
N ILE A 10 -2.17 -18.30 7.65
CA ILE A 10 -1.55 -17.00 7.42
C ILE A 10 -1.41 -16.21 8.74
N ALA A 11 -2.40 -16.31 9.64
CA ALA A 11 -2.37 -15.68 10.95
C ALA A 11 -1.41 -16.34 11.95
N LEU A 12 -0.92 -17.56 11.68
CA LEU A 12 0.10 -18.24 12.50
C LEU A 12 1.54 -18.04 11.99
N LEU A 13 1.75 -17.52 10.77
CA LEU A 13 3.08 -17.17 10.27
C LEU A 13 3.82 -16.08 11.09
N PRO A 14 3.17 -15.14 11.81
CA PRO A 14 3.88 -14.13 12.59
C PRO A 14 4.07 -14.51 14.07
N THR A 15 3.56 -15.65 14.54
CA THR A 15 3.58 -15.97 16.00
C THR A 15 4.91 -16.51 16.50
N THR A 16 5.89 -16.76 15.63
CA THR A 16 7.29 -17.00 16.02
C THR A 16 8.11 -15.72 16.16
N ALA A 17 7.47 -14.54 16.12
CA ALA A 17 8.11 -13.23 16.29
C ALA A 17 8.35 -12.83 17.78
N SER A 18 8.62 -13.79 18.66
CA SER A 18 8.85 -13.56 20.10
C SER A 18 10.19 -12.85 20.43
N ALA A 19 10.85 -12.20 19.46
CA ALA A 19 12.06 -11.42 19.69
C ALA A 19 12.22 -10.18 18.78
N GLN A 20 11.24 -9.89 17.91
CA GLN A 20 11.38 -8.81 16.93
C GLN A 20 10.83 -7.49 17.50
N SER A 21 11.72 -6.51 17.63
CA SER A 21 11.40 -5.14 18.02
C SER A 21 10.24 -4.58 17.18
N LEU A 22 9.42 -3.69 17.76
CA LEU A 22 8.34 -3.01 17.03
C LEU A 22 8.85 -2.29 15.77
N GLN A 23 10.11 -1.87 15.78
CA GLN A 23 10.83 -1.25 14.66
C GLN A 23 11.03 -2.19 13.45
N THR A 24 11.05 -3.51 13.64
CA THR A 24 11.15 -4.49 12.56
C THR A 24 9.79 -5.03 12.11
N LEU A 25 8.80 -5.04 13.00
CA LEU A 25 7.45 -5.54 12.69
C LEU A 25 6.67 -4.57 11.79
N ILE A 26 6.70 -3.27 12.10
CA ILE A 26 5.99 -2.24 11.33
C ILE A 26 6.41 -2.22 9.85
N PRO A 27 7.70 -2.09 9.49
CA PRO A 27 8.10 -2.08 8.08
C PRO A 27 7.87 -3.45 7.40
N GLY A 28 7.93 -4.56 8.13
CA GLY A 28 7.60 -5.88 7.60
C GLY A 28 6.13 -5.99 7.19
N ILE A 29 5.21 -5.48 8.02
CA ILE A 29 3.77 -5.46 7.72
C ILE A 29 3.48 -4.53 6.55
N ILE A 30 4.07 -3.33 6.53
CA ILE A 30 3.89 -2.37 5.43
C ILE A 30 4.41 -2.97 4.11
N GLY A 31 5.60 -3.56 4.12
CA GLY A 31 6.17 -4.22 2.95
C GLY A 31 5.32 -5.39 2.44
N PHE A 32 4.72 -6.17 3.35
CA PHE A 32 3.77 -7.22 2.97
C PHE A 32 2.49 -6.64 2.32
N ILE A 33 1.95 -5.56 2.87
CA ILE A 33 0.77 -4.89 2.32
C ILE A 33 1.05 -4.39 0.90
N ASP A 34 2.19 -3.71 0.70
CA ASP A 34 2.56 -3.14 -0.59
C ASP A 34 2.86 -4.21 -1.66
N THR A 35 3.55 -5.30 -1.28
CA THR A 35 4.04 -6.30 -2.23
C THR A 35 3.03 -7.41 -2.51
N VAL A 36 2.13 -7.70 -1.56
CA VAL A 36 1.20 -8.84 -1.64
C VAL A 36 -0.24 -8.39 -1.60
N LEU A 37 -0.63 -7.63 -0.57
CA LEU A 37 -2.05 -7.33 -0.33
C LEU A 37 -2.63 -6.41 -1.41
N ILE A 38 -1.92 -5.35 -1.78
CA ILE A 38 -2.35 -4.39 -2.81
C ILE A 38 -2.50 -5.04 -4.20
N PRO A 39 -1.49 -5.73 -4.76
CA PRO A 39 -1.64 -6.38 -6.06
C PRO A 39 -2.70 -7.49 -6.03
N PHE A 40 -2.88 -8.17 -4.90
CA PHE A 40 -3.96 -9.13 -4.72
C PHE A 40 -5.35 -8.49 -4.76
N LEU A 41 -5.56 -7.37 -4.05
CA LEU A 41 -6.83 -6.63 -4.06
C LEU A 41 -7.16 -6.07 -5.45
N LEU A 42 -6.15 -5.53 -6.15
CA LEU A 42 -6.31 -5.08 -7.53
C LEU A 42 -6.70 -6.23 -8.46
N GLY A 43 -6.04 -7.38 -8.34
CA GLY A 43 -6.37 -8.58 -9.12
C GLY A 43 -7.79 -9.10 -8.85
N LEU A 44 -8.20 -9.14 -7.58
CA LEU A 44 -9.55 -9.57 -7.19
C LEU A 44 -10.62 -8.58 -7.69
N THR A 45 -10.37 -7.29 -7.56
CA THR A 45 -11.27 -6.24 -8.05
C THR A 45 -11.40 -6.30 -9.57
N PHE A 46 -10.29 -6.53 -10.28
CA PHE A 46 -10.30 -6.71 -11.73
C PHE A 46 -11.11 -7.94 -12.15
N LEU A 47 -10.98 -9.06 -11.44
CA LEU A 47 -11.76 -10.27 -11.73
C LEU A 47 -13.27 -10.05 -11.54
N ILE A 48 -13.66 -9.37 -10.46
CA ILE A 48 -15.06 -9.00 -10.19
C ILE A 48 -15.57 -8.02 -11.26
N PHE A 49 -14.74 -7.06 -11.69
CA PHE A 49 -15.08 -6.12 -12.75
C PHE A 49 -15.41 -6.85 -14.07
N VAL A 50 -14.56 -7.80 -14.48
CA VAL A 50 -14.79 -8.60 -15.69
C VAL A 50 -16.04 -9.47 -15.55
N TYR A 51 -16.23 -10.13 -14.39
CA TYR A 51 -17.44 -10.93 -14.13
C TYR A 51 -18.73 -10.10 -14.21
N SER A 52 -18.74 -8.92 -13.60
CA SER A 52 -19.87 -7.98 -13.64
C SER A 52 -20.15 -7.51 -15.07
N ALA A 53 -19.12 -7.21 -15.86
CA ALA A 53 -19.28 -6.84 -17.27
C ALA A 53 -19.87 -7.98 -18.10
N VAL A 54 -19.34 -9.20 -17.97
CA VAL A 54 -19.85 -10.37 -18.71
C VAL A 54 -21.29 -10.69 -18.33
N LYS A 55 -21.63 -10.66 -17.04
CA LYS A 55 -23.00 -10.88 -16.57
C LYS A 55 -23.98 -9.87 -17.18
N TYR A 56 -23.60 -8.59 -17.22
CA TYR A 56 -24.40 -7.52 -17.80
C TYR A 56 -24.66 -7.73 -19.30
N PHE A 57 -23.62 -8.04 -20.07
CA PHE A 57 -23.73 -8.16 -21.54
C PHE A 57 -24.35 -9.48 -22.01
N VAL A 58 -24.14 -10.58 -21.29
CA VAL A 58 -24.52 -11.93 -21.78
C VAL A 58 -25.84 -12.42 -21.20
N ILE A 59 -26.16 -12.13 -19.94
CA ILE A 59 -27.27 -12.81 -19.23
C ILE A 59 -28.54 -11.96 -19.19
N GLU A 60 -28.42 -10.63 -19.09
CA GLU A 60 -29.56 -9.74 -18.83
C GLU A 60 -29.94 -8.86 -20.04
N GLY A 61 -29.32 -9.08 -21.21
CA GLY A 61 -29.53 -8.26 -22.41
C GLY A 61 -30.93 -8.32 -23.02
N ASP A 62 -31.65 -9.44 -22.85
CA ASP A 62 -32.91 -9.75 -23.56
C ASP A 62 -34.18 -9.58 -22.69
N ASN A 63 -34.07 -9.12 -21.45
CA ASN A 63 -35.21 -8.97 -20.54
C ASN A 63 -35.26 -7.55 -19.96
N GLU A 64 -36.31 -6.77 -20.22
CA GLU A 64 -36.48 -5.39 -19.75
C GLU A 64 -36.36 -5.26 -18.21
N LYS A 65 -36.87 -6.26 -17.46
CA LYS A 65 -36.74 -6.31 -15.99
C LYS A 65 -35.35 -6.75 -15.53
N GLY A 66 -34.66 -7.52 -16.37
CA GLY A 66 -33.26 -7.91 -16.17
C GLY A 66 -32.33 -6.71 -16.36
N GLN A 67 -32.57 -5.88 -17.37
CA GLN A 67 -31.73 -4.74 -17.69
C GLN A 67 -31.65 -3.68 -16.58
N GLU A 68 -32.72 -3.36 -15.87
CA GLU A 68 -32.64 -2.39 -14.75
C GLU A 68 -31.75 -2.91 -13.61
N LYS A 69 -31.88 -4.20 -13.29
CA LYS A 69 -31.06 -4.86 -12.26
C LYS A 69 -29.62 -5.03 -12.74
N ALA A 70 -29.42 -5.30 -14.02
CA ALA A 70 -28.12 -5.37 -14.66
C ALA A 70 -27.39 -4.04 -14.58
N LYS A 71 -28.08 -2.94 -14.91
CA LYS A 71 -27.51 -1.58 -14.90
C LYS A 71 -27.04 -1.18 -13.52
N SER A 72 -27.85 -1.45 -12.50
CA SER A 72 -27.44 -1.19 -11.11
C SER A 72 -26.25 -2.07 -10.70
N LEU A 73 -26.22 -3.35 -11.08
CA LEU A 73 -25.12 -4.26 -10.78
C LEU A 73 -23.81 -3.87 -11.49
N ALA A 74 -23.88 -3.42 -12.74
CA ALA A 74 -22.75 -2.87 -13.49
C ALA A 74 -22.23 -1.57 -12.85
N LEU A 75 -23.14 -0.67 -12.44
CA LEU A 75 -22.79 0.56 -11.72
C LEU A 75 -22.06 0.24 -10.41
N TYR A 76 -22.54 -0.72 -9.61
CA TYR A 76 -21.84 -1.14 -8.38
C TYR A 76 -20.43 -1.70 -8.67
N GLY A 77 -20.26 -2.46 -9.76
CA GLY A 77 -18.95 -2.96 -10.18
C GLY A 77 -17.97 -1.85 -10.56
N VAL A 78 -18.42 -0.88 -11.33
CA VAL A 78 -17.60 0.30 -11.71
C VAL A 78 -17.29 1.15 -10.48
N LEU A 79 -18.28 1.38 -9.62
CA LEU A 79 -18.12 2.19 -8.40
C LEU A 79 -17.06 1.59 -7.48
N ALA A 80 -17.08 0.27 -7.27
CA ALA A 80 -16.10 -0.44 -6.47
C ALA A 80 -14.67 -0.31 -7.06
N PHE A 81 -14.54 -0.45 -8.38
CA PHE A 81 -13.25 -0.31 -9.07
C PHE A 81 -12.65 1.09 -8.89
N VAL A 82 -13.46 2.13 -9.10
CA VAL A 82 -13.03 3.53 -8.92
C VAL A 82 -12.65 3.81 -7.46
N PHE A 83 -13.42 3.28 -6.50
CA PHE A 83 -13.16 3.49 -5.07
C PHE A 83 -11.78 2.94 -4.66
N VAL A 84 -11.43 1.71 -5.08
CA VAL A 84 -10.13 1.10 -4.76
C VAL A 84 -8.97 1.92 -5.35
N ILE A 85 -9.11 2.39 -6.60
CA ILE A 85 -8.08 3.22 -7.25
C ILE A 85 -7.89 4.54 -6.52
N ILE A 86 -8.97 5.22 -6.11
CA ILE A 86 -8.90 6.49 -5.40
C ILE A 86 -8.20 6.31 -4.04
N PHE A 87 -8.59 5.30 -3.26
CA PHE A 87 -7.97 5.05 -1.94
C PHE A 87 -6.48 4.74 -2.07
N PHE A 88 -6.10 3.86 -2.98
CA PHE A 88 -4.69 3.51 -3.18
C PHE A 88 -3.88 4.68 -3.76
N GLY A 89 -4.42 5.38 -4.76
CA GLY A 89 -3.80 6.57 -5.36
C GLY A 89 -3.58 7.68 -4.34
N LEU A 90 -4.55 7.92 -3.46
CA LEU A 90 -4.44 8.92 -2.40
C LEU A 90 -3.31 8.58 -1.41
N VAL A 91 -3.27 7.35 -0.93
CA VAL A 91 -2.18 6.88 -0.04
C VAL A 91 -0.83 7.05 -0.73
N LYS A 92 -0.74 6.74 -2.03
CA LYS A 92 0.52 6.86 -2.75
C LYS A 92 0.96 8.31 -2.93
N ILE A 93 0.04 9.24 -3.18
CA ILE A 93 0.35 10.68 -3.23
C ILE A 93 0.85 11.18 -1.86
N VAL A 94 0.21 10.78 -0.76
CA VAL A 94 0.64 11.18 0.59
C VAL A 94 2.04 10.67 0.89
N THR A 95 2.35 9.40 0.57
CA THR A 95 3.69 8.84 0.81
C THR A 95 4.77 9.45 -0.09
N LEU A 96 4.43 9.78 -1.34
CA LEU A 96 5.33 10.48 -2.26
C LEU A 96 5.64 11.90 -1.79
N THR A 97 4.63 12.64 -1.35
CA THR A 97 4.79 14.04 -0.92
C THR A 97 5.48 14.19 0.45
N THR A 98 5.33 13.20 1.32
CA THR A 98 6.00 13.17 2.64
C THR A 98 7.42 12.60 2.59
N GLY A 99 7.86 12.05 1.45
CA GLY A 99 9.20 11.47 1.30
C GLY A 99 9.40 10.15 2.07
N LEU A 100 8.31 9.52 2.51
CA LEU A 100 8.32 8.25 3.27
C LEU A 100 8.74 7.05 2.40
N GLU A 101 8.79 7.22 1.07
CA GLU A 101 9.36 6.23 0.14
C GLU A 101 10.90 6.27 0.09
N SER A 102 11.57 6.95 1.03
CA SER A 102 13.03 7.00 1.03
C SER A 102 13.60 5.68 1.55
N THR A 103 14.06 4.81 0.64
CA THR A 103 14.87 3.60 0.93
C THR A 103 16.27 3.91 1.50
N LYS A 104 16.54 5.17 1.84
CA LYS A 104 17.79 5.62 2.44
C LYS A 104 17.55 5.72 3.95
N PRO A 105 18.43 5.16 4.80
CA PRO A 105 18.28 5.31 6.23
C PRO A 105 18.23 6.81 6.55
N VAL A 106 17.10 7.26 7.07
CA VAL A 106 16.93 8.63 7.56
C VAL A 106 17.91 8.73 8.72
N CYS A 107 19.03 9.44 8.52
CA CYS A 107 19.95 9.70 9.60
C CYS A 107 19.32 10.77 10.49
N PRO A 108 18.95 10.45 11.73
CA PRO A 108 18.45 11.45 12.64
C PRO A 108 19.59 12.37 13.09
N ASP A 109 19.29 13.64 13.36
CA ASP A 109 20.31 14.68 13.61
C ASP A 109 21.24 14.34 14.79
N TYR A 110 20.77 13.59 15.78
CA TYR A 110 21.58 13.14 16.91
C TYR A 110 22.62 12.06 16.55
N LEU A 111 22.42 11.27 15.49
CA LEU A 111 23.43 10.31 15.00
C LEU A 111 24.38 10.95 13.98
N LYS A 112 23.98 12.07 13.38
CA LYS A 112 24.81 12.87 12.49
C LYS A 112 25.96 13.54 13.25
N GLU A 113 25.69 14.00 14.47
CA GLU A 113 26.69 14.57 15.38
C GLU A 113 27.67 13.50 15.90
N LYS A 114 27.18 12.30 16.18
CA LYS A 114 27.97 11.18 16.71
C LYS A 114 28.82 10.45 15.64
N GLY A 115 28.71 10.84 14.37
CA GLY A 115 29.51 10.29 13.25
C GLY A 115 29.16 8.85 12.86
N GLU A 116 28.05 8.30 13.36
CA GLU A 116 27.67 6.89 13.14
C GLU A 116 26.91 6.69 11.82
N CYS A 117 26.47 7.77 11.17
CA CYS A 117 25.91 7.73 9.82
C CYS A 117 27.00 7.90 8.75
N LYS A 118 27.38 6.82 8.06
CA LYS A 118 28.13 6.93 6.81
C LYS A 118 27.27 7.65 5.77
N SER A 119 27.51 8.96 5.63
CA SER A 119 26.83 9.81 4.67
C SER A 119 27.11 9.30 3.24
N PRO A 120 26.14 9.35 2.32
CA PRO A 120 26.42 9.30 0.89
C PRO A 120 27.49 10.35 0.54
N PRO A 121 28.33 10.13 -0.49
CA PRO A 121 29.36 11.09 -0.86
C PRO A 121 28.77 12.49 -1.03
N PRO A 122 29.48 13.56 -0.59
CA PRO A 122 28.98 14.93 -0.64
C PRO A 122 28.50 15.28 -2.05
N ILE A 123 27.29 15.85 -2.16
CA ILE A 123 26.83 16.42 -3.43
C ILE A 123 27.72 17.63 -3.72
N PRO A 124 28.45 17.67 -4.85
CA PRO A 124 29.32 18.79 -5.18
C PRO A 124 28.53 20.10 -5.15
N GLY A 125 28.96 21.07 -4.33
CA GLY A 125 28.41 22.43 -4.33
C GLY A 125 27.36 22.76 -3.27
N LYS A 126 26.90 21.81 -2.42
CA LYS A 126 26.08 22.15 -1.24
C LYS A 126 26.96 22.27 0.00
N LYS A 127 27.17 23.49 0.50
CA LYS A 127 27.84 23.70 1.80
C LYS A 127 27.00 23.00 2.89
N PRO A 128 27.61 22.25 3.83
CA PRO A 128 26.87 21.68 4.94
C PRO A 128 26.13 22.78 5.72
N PRO A 129 24.91 22.52 6.21
CA PRO A 129 24.23 23.45 7.10
C PRO A 129 25.10 23.67 8.34
N VAL A 130 25.37 24.94 8.64
CA VAL A 130 26.13 25.37 9.83
C VAL A 130 25.25 25.07 11.05
N PRO A 131 25.77 24.46 12.12
CA PRO A 131 25.00 24.27 13.35
C PRO A 131 24.70 25.65 13.97
N ASP A 132 23.42 25.99 14.09
CA ASP A 132 22.91 27.29 14.56
C ASP A 132 23.11 27.53 16.08
N GLY A 133 24.13 26.92 16.70
CA GLY A 133 24.13 26.62 18.12
C GLY A 133 25.41 26.88 18.91
N PHE A 134 26.32 27.76 18.47
CA PHE A 134 27.37 28.31 19.35
C PHE A 134 27.73 29.74 18.91
N VAL A 135 26.81 30.68 19.18
CA VAL A 135 27.16 32.09 19.37
C VAL A 135 27.19 32.29 20.89
N ASN A 136 28.34 32.75 21.38
CA ASN A 136 28.67 32.95 22.80
C ASN A 136 27.55 33.57 23.64
#